data_AF-A0A520XKS2-F1
#
_entry.id   AF-A0A520XKS2-F1
#
_cell.length_a   1.000
_cell.length_b   1.000
_cell.length_c   1.000
_cell.angle_alpha   90.00
_cell.angle_beta   90.00
_cell.angle_gamma   90.00
#
_symmetry.space_group_name_H-M   'P 1'
#
loop_
_entity.id
_entity.type
_entity.pdbx_description
1 polymer ?
#
loop_
_entity_poly.entity_id
_entity_poly.type
_entity_poly.pdbx_seq_one_letter_code
_entity_poly.pdbx_strand_id
1 'polypeptide(L)'
;SCMNACPYDALYINPETMTAHKCNMCNHRLEQDLEPSCQIVCPTEAITIGDLDDPTSKISQLIARNDVAVRAPEQNTLPKVYYKGADQAALDPTRTAIANDGMIWADTTEQHPTVPVTLGKKPLDMEGVQARTAYTTKHKPTWGQMVSGYLVTKAVAGGVMLMAALMVLLGHSDAQGAVGVMPPIVAAVFLGLTSVLLIGDLKQPGRFYYLLTRGNTTSWLVKGAYVLMAFGLVAGLWFLGGVVDSSSTLEILAIPAAILGASVAGYTAFLFAQCEGRDLWQTPLLLPMLLARAVAAGAAAWAIADIFVDVPAPDAVYWALIGGAVAVLALSWMETVSHGTRHVELAVHNMVKGDNSPLFWGGLALGAVVPIVFSLFALWADDGSVALGVIAGIAALIGMFLSETAFVRAGQSVPLS
;
A
#
# COMPACT_ATOMS: atom_id res chain seq x y z
N SER A 1 7.39 -5.60 -2.60
CA SER A 1 6.44 -6.62 -2.11
C SER A 1 7.09 -7.65 -1.19
N CYS A 2 8.06 -8.49 -1.64
CA CYS A 2 8.61 -9.56 -0.79
C CYS A 2 9.14 -9.09 0.56
N MET A 3 9.85 -7.94 0.59
CA MET A 3 10.35 -7.32 1.83
C MET A 3 9.24 -7.04 2.85
N ASN A 4 8.10 -6.49 2.41
CA ASN A 4 6.97 -6.17 3.28
C ASN A 4 6.09 -7.39 3.58
N ALA A 5 6.18 -8.45 2.77
CA ALA A 5 5.50 -9.71 3.03
C ALA A 5 6.18 -10.54 4.11
N CYS A 6 7.47 -10.32 4.39
CA CYS A 6 8.18 -11.06 5.44
C CYS A 6 7.86 -10.47 6.83
N PRO A 7 7.19 -11.22 7.73
CA PRO A 7 6.88 -10.75 9.09
C PRO A 7 8.09 -10.75 10.02
N TYR A 8 9.26 -11.17 9.55
CA TYR A 8 10.48 -11.37 10.34
C TYR A 8 11.58 -10.36 10.05
N ASP A 9 11.35 -9.43 9.11
CA ASP A 9 12.36 -8.52 8.56
C ASP A 9 13.64 -9.23 8.06
N ALA A 10 13.52 -10.50 7.64
CA ALA A 10 14.66 -11.36 7.32
C ALA A 10 15.25 -11.15 5.91
N LEU A 11 14.63 -10.29 5.11
CA LEU A 11 15.04 -9.97 3.75
C LEU A 11 15.77 -8.61 3.75
N TYR A 12 16.78 -8.47 2.89
CA TYR A 12 17.41 -7.18 2.61
C TYR A 12 17.70 -7.05 1.12
N ILE A 13 17.90 -5.81 0.65
CA ILE A 13 18.35 -5.56 -0.73
C ILE A 13 19.86 -5.43 -0.73
N ASN A 14 20.55 -6.29 -1.48
CA ASN A 14 21.99 -6.17 -1.67
C ASN A 14 22.28 -4.86 -2.45
N PRO A 15 23.14 -3.97 -1.92
CA PRO A 15 23.39 -2.66 -2.52
C PRO A 15 24.15 -2.71 -3.86
N GLU A 16 24.89 -3.79 -4.14
CA GLU A 16 25.67 -3.97 -5.37
C GLU A 16 24.80 -4.56 -6.48
N THR A 17 24.03 -5.61 -6.17
CA THR A 17 23.25 -6.34 -7.17
C THR A 17 21.81 -5.87 -7.28
N MET A 18 21.33 -5.06 -6.32
CA MET A 18 19.92 -4.62 -6.21
C MET A 18 18.91 -5.79 -6.21
N THR A 19 19.33 -6.94 -5.69
CA THR A 19 18.49 -8.14 -5.54
C THR A 19 18.14 -8.38 -4.07
N ALA A 20 16.95 -8.93 -3.83
CA ALA A 20 16.51 -9.31 -2.49
C ALA A 20 17.23 -10.59 -2.04
N HIS A 21 17.92 -10.53 -0.91
CA HIS A 21 18.67 -11.61 -0.30
C HIS A 21 18.08 -11.92 1.08
N LYS A 22 18.24 -13.17 1.53
CA LYS A 22 18.02 -13.60 2.91
C LYS A 22 19.10 -14.61 3.27
N CYS A 23 19.21 -14.92 4.57
CA CYS A 23 19.97 -16.09 4.99
C CYS A 23 19.45 -17.33 4.24
N ASN A 24 20.36 -18.00 3.53
CA ASN A 24 20.10 -19.26 2.84
C ASN A 24 20.69 -20.45 3.61
N MET A 25 20.93 -20.28 4.91
CA MET A 25 21.54 -21.27 5.80
C MET A 25 22.88 -21.81 5.29
N CYS A 26 23.64 -20.96 4.60
CA CYS A 26 24.89 -21.35 3.93
C CYS A 26 24.71 -22.57 3.01
N ASN A 27 23.67 -22.58 2.16
CA ASN A 27 23.38 -23.71 1.25
C ASN A 27 24.62 -24.29 0.55
N HIS A 28 25.51 -23.43 0.04
CA HIS A 28 26.78 -23.82 -0.60
C HIS A 28 27.74 -24.65 0.27
N ARG A 29 27.61 -24.58 1.60
CA ARG A 29 28.36 -25.39 2.59
C ARG A 29 27.63 -26.68 2.90
N LEU A 30 26.32 -26.60 3.11
CA LEU A 30 25.48 -27.76 3.39
C LEU A 30 25.53 -28.79 2.24
N GLU A 31 25.58 -28.33 0.98
CA GLU A 31 25.76 -29.19 -0.20
C GLU A 31 27.10 -29.95 -0.23
N GLN A 32 28.05 -29.58 0.63
CA GLN A 32 29.36 -30.21 0.78
C GLN A 32 29.53 -30.90 2.14
N ASP A 33 28.42 -31.18 2.83
CA ASP A 33 28.40 -31.76 4.18
C ASP A 33 29.15 -30.92 5.23
N LEU A 34 29.26 -29.60 5.01
CA LEU A 34 29.86 -28.65 5.93
C LEU A 34 28.78 -27.91 6.71
N GLU A 35 28.98 -27.75 8.02
CA GLU A 35 28.10 -26.92 8.84
C GLU A 35 28.16 -25.43 8.40
N PRO A 36 27.06 -24.67 8.56
CA PRO A 36 27.02 -23.25 8.25
C PRO A 36 28.03 -22.44 9.09
N SER A 37 28.55 -21.36 8.51
CA SER A 37 29.60 -20.56 9.17
C SER A 37 29.17 -20.02 10.54
N CYS A 38 27.90 -19.60 10.68
CA CYS A 38 27.36 -19.10 11.94
C CYS A 38 27.23 -20.18 13.04
N GLN A 39 27.08 -21.45 12.66
CA GLN A 39 27.04 -22.57 13.60
C GLN A 39 28.45 -22.93 14.08
N ILE A 40 29.40 -23.08 13.14
CA ILE A 40 30.80 -23.45 13.46
C ILE A 40 31.48 -22.40 14.35
N VAL A 41 31.26 -21.11 14.07
CA VAL A 41 31.92 -20.03 14.83
C VAL A 41 31.31 -19.80 16.21
N CYS A 42 30.13 -20.36 16.49
CA CYS A 42 29.43 -20.12 17.74
C CYS A 42 30.09 -20.88 18.90
N PRO A 43 30.77 -20.21 19.85
CA PRO A 43 31.52 -20.88 20.90
C PRO A 43 30.61 -21.59 21.92
N THR A 44 29.33 -21.21 21.97
CA THR A 44 28.33 -21.74 22.91
C THR A 44 27.36 -22.72 22.25
N GLU A 45 27.54 -23.05 20.96
CA GLU A 45 26.61 -23.88 20.18
C GLU A 45 25.15 -23.41 20.22
N ALA A 46 24.93 -22.09 20.33
CA ALA A 46 23.58 -21.51 20.42
C ALA A 46 22.77 -21.62 19.11
N ILE A 47 23.44 -21.86 17.98
CA ILE A 47 22.82 -22.01 16.66
C ILE A 47 23.00 -23.46 16.23
N THR A 48 21.90 -24.13 15.90
CA THR A 48 21.92 -25.46 15.28
C THR A 48 21.04 -25.43 14.03
N ILE A 49 21.61 -25.83 12.91
CA ILE A 49 20.97 -25.92 11.59
C ILE A 49 21.03 -27.37 11.14
N GLY A 50 19.96 -27.85 10.51
CA GLY A 50 19.87 -29.20 9.98
C GLY A 50 18.57 -29.41 9.22
N ASP A 51 18.38 -30.64 8.76
CA ASP A 51 17.15 -31.07 8.10
C ASP A 51 16.05 -31.36 9.13
N LEU A 52 14.90 -30.71 8.95
CA LEU A 52 13.72 -30.90 9.80
C LEU A 52 12.85 -32.08 9.34
N ASP A 53 13.06 -32.57 8.12
CA ASP A 53 12.35 -33.74 7.59
C ASP A 53 13.03 -35.05 8.03
N ASP A 54 14.30 -34.99 8.47
CA ASP A 54 14.99 -36.11 9.10
C ASP A 54 14.76 -36.11 10.63
N PRO A 55 14.02 -37.09 11.19
CA PRO A 55 13.77 -37.19 12.63
C PRO A 55 15.02 -37.54 13.43
N THR A 56 16.07 -38.06 12.79
CA THR A 56 17.34 -38.41 13.45
C THR A 56 18.28 -37.22 13.58
N SER A 57 18.02 -36.12 12.87
CA SER A 57 18.87 -34.92 12.89
C SER A 57 18.94 -34.27 14.28
N LYS A 58 20.08 -33.60 14.59
CA LYS A 58 20.30 -32.91 15.88
C LYS A 58 19.19 -31.89 16.15
N ILE A 59 18.76 -31.15 15.13
CA ILE A 59 17.71 -30.12 15.26
C ILE A 59 16.34 -30.72 15.53
N SER A 60 15.94 -31.80 14.83
CA SER A 60 14.66 -32.49 15.04
C SER A 60 14.57 -33.05 16.47
N GLN A 61 15.65 -33.64 16.97
CA GLN A 61 15.71 -34.12 18.35
C GLN A 61 15.66 -32.97 19.38
N LEU A 62 16.30 -31.83 19.08
CA LEU A 62 16.25 -30.65 19.95
C LEU A 62 14.83 -30.09 20.03
N ILE A 63 14.13 -29.96 18.91
CA ILE A 63 12.74 -29.47 18.88
C ILE A 63 11.81 -30.44 19.62
N ALA A 64 11.95 -31.75 19.38
CA ALA A 64 11.06 -32.75 19.99
C ALA A 64 11.21 -32.89 21.52
N ARG A 65 12.39 -32.55 22.08
CA ARG A 65 12.71 -32.74 23.51
C ARG A 65 12.62 -31.48 24.35
N ASN A 66 12.46 -30.32 23.74
CA ASN A 66 12.51 -29.04 24.44
C ASN A 66 11.25 -28.22 24.14
N ASP A 67 10.89 -27.36 25.09
CA ASP A 67 9.92 -26.31 24.81
C ASP A 67 10.58 -25.26 23.91
N VAL A 68 9.94 -24.99 22.77
CA VAL A 68 10.44 -24.08 21.75
C VAL A 68 9.37 -23.07 21.36
N ALA A 69 9.82 -21.84 21.14
CA ALA A 69 9.00 -20.74 20.67
C ALA A 69 9.34 -20.40 19.22
N VAL A 70 8.41 -19.75 18.54
CA VAL A 70 8.61 -19.15 17.21
C VAL A 70 8.22 -17.68 17.24
N ARG A 71 8.72 -16.89 16.29
CA ARG A 71 8.32 -15.49 16.12
C ARG A 71 7.01 -15.39 15.34
N ALA A 72 6.23 -14.33 15.63
CA ALA A 72 4.98 -13.98 14.97
C ALA A 72 4.03 -15.18 14.72
N PRO A 73 3.73 -16.00 15.74
CA PRO A 73 2.86 -17.18 15.58
C PRO A 73 1.48 -16.84 15.01
N GLU A 74 0.96 -15.64 15.30
CA GLU A 74 -0.31 -15.12 14.79
C GLU A 74 -0.37 -15.00 13.26
N GLN A 75 0.77 -14.89 12.58
CA GLN A 75 0.85 -14.80 11.12
C GLN A 75 0.70 -16.17 10.42
N ASN A 76 0.72 -17.29 11.16
CA ASN A 76 0.50 -18.65 10.63
C ASN A 76 1.40 -19.07 9.44
N THR A 77 2.59 -18.48 9.30
CA THR A 77 3.51 -18.75 8.18
C THR A 77 4.38 -20.01 8.35
N LEU A 78 4.17 -20.77 9.43
CA LEU A 78 4.88 -22.01 9.77
C LEU A 78 6.42 -21.86 9.68
N PRO A 79 7.03 -20.93 10.45
CA PRO A 79 8.46 -20.65 10.39
C PRO A 79 9.31 -21.87 10.73
N LYS A 80 10.50 -21.93 10.14
CA LYS A 80 11.49 -23.01 10.33
C LYS A 80 12.64 -22.62 11.25
N VAL A 81 12.44 -21.58 12.06
CA VAL A 81 13.39 -21.11 13.07
C VAL A 81 12.71 -21.21 14.43
N TYR A 82 13.32 -22.00 15.31
CA TYR A 82 12.79 -22.32 16.64
C TYR A 82 13.75 -21.80 17.71
N TYR A 83 13.19 -21.19 18.75
CA TYR A 83 13.95 -20.60 19.85
C TYR A 83 13.73 -21.44 21.10
N LYS A 84 14.80 -22.06 21.60
CA LYS A 84 14.78 -22.85 22.84
C LYS A 84 14.95 -21.93 24.05
N GLY A 85 14.02 -22.00 25.01
CA GLY A 85 14.11 -21.26 26.28
C GLY A 85 14.01 -19.73 26.14
N ALA A 86 13.46 -19.22 25.04
CA ALA A 86 13.23 -17.80 24.84
C ALA A 86 11.85 -17.39 25.39
N ASP A 87 11.82 -16.31 26.16
CA ASP A 87 10.57 -15.66 26.56
C ASP A 87 9.95 -14.95 25.34
N GLN A 88 8.62 -15.02 25.19
CA GLN A 88 7.90 -14.36 24.10
C GLN A 88 8.13 -12.84 24.07
N ALA A 89 8.35 -12.20 25.23
CA ALA A 89 8.70 -10.79 25.30
C ALA A 89 10.00 -10.47 24.56
N ALA A 90 10.96 -11.41 24.51
CA ALA A 90 12.22 -11.23 23.79
C ALA A 90 12.09 -11.49 22.27
N LEU A 91 11.02 -12.13 21.82
CA LEU A 91 10.78 -12.48 20.42
C LEU A 91 9.89 -11.44 19.69
N ASP A 92 9.11 -10.68 20.46
CA ASP A 92 8.19 -9.65 19.98
C ASP A 92 8.85 -8.26 20.04
N PRO A 93 9.14 -7.63 18.89
CA PRO A 93 9.80 -6.32 18.83
C PRO A 93 8.92 -5.19 19.40
N THR A 94 7.62 -5.42 19.58
CA THR A 94 6.70 -4.44 20.19
C THR A 94 6.67 -4.51 21.72
N ARG A 95 7.35 -5.50 22.33
CA ARG A 95 7.44 -5.73 23.79
C ARG A 95 8.70 -5.18 24.44
N THR A 96 9.40 -4.29 23.74
CA THR A 96 10.49 -3.51 24.30
C THR A 96 10.11 -2.03 24.39
N ALA A 97 10.65 -1.31 25.38
CA ALA A 97 10.70 0.14 25.33
C ALA A 97 12.15 0.57 25.32
N ILE A 98 12.48 1.47 24.41
CA ILE A 98 13.76 2.16 24.41
C ILE A 98 13.51 3.48 25.14
N ALA A 99 14.29 3.73 26.19
CA ALA A 99 14.17 4.98 26.93
C ALA A 99 14.49 6.17 26.01
N ASN A 100 13.82 7.30 26.24
CA ASN A 100 14.11 8.56 25.54
C ASN A 100 15.45 9.19 25.96
N ASP A 101 16.27 8.48 26.74
CA ASP A 101 17.64 8.89 27.10
C ASP A 101 18.61 8.84 25.91
N GLY A 102 18.09 8.48 24.72
CA GLY A 102 18.76 8.68 23.45
C GLY A 102 19.85 7.66 23.17
N MET A 103 19.82 6.50 23.84
CA MET A 103 20.92 5.55 23.76
C MET A 103 22.25 6.25 24.07
N ILE A 104 22.28 7.09 25.11
CA ILE A 104 23.43 7.88 25.61
C ILE A 104 24.76 7.09 25.63
N TRP A 105 24.69 5.78 25.81
CA TRP A 105 25.84 4.87 25.88
C TRP A 105 26.03 3.96 24.65
N ALA A 106 25.27 4.18 23.58
CA ALA A 106 25.43 3.45 22.33
C ALA A 106 26.11 4.31 21.27
N ASP A 107 27.05 3.72 20.54
CA ASP A 107 27.56 4.30 19.30
C ASP A 107 26.43 4.34 18.28
N THR A 108 25.95 5.54 17.98
CA THR A 108 24.93 5.78 16.97
C THR A 108 25.56 6.43 15.75
N THR A 109 25.11 6.06 14.55
CA THR A 109 25.51 6.78 13.32
C THR A 109 24.80 8.14 13.27
N GLU A 110 25.33 9.14 12.54
CA GLU A 110 24.65 10.45 12.39
C GLU A 110 23.22 10.36 11.83
N GLN A 111 22.91 9.25 11.14
CA GLN A 111 21.59 8.97 10.57
C GLN A 111 20.75 8.05 11.46
N HIS A 112 21.24 7.71 12.64
CA HIS A 112 20.55 6.85 13.58
C HIS A 112 19.28 7.60 14.06
N PRO A 113 18.09 7.02 13.85
CA PRO A 113 16.86 7.65 14.28
C PRO A 113 16.84 7.77 15.81
N THR A 114 16.28 8.87 16.31
CA THR A 114 15.59 8.86 17.59
C THR A 114 14.39 7.93 17.45
N VAL A 115 14.26 6.96 18.35
CA VAL A 115 13.20 5.94 18.33
C VAL A 115 11.82 6.61 18.16
N PRO A 116 10.91 6.06 17.33
CA PRO A 116 9.56 6.58 17.24
C PRO A 116 8.92 6.59 18.64
N VAL A 117 8.37 7.75 19.04
CA VAL A 117 7.77 8.02 20.35
C VAL A 117 6.74 6.96 20.79
N THR A 118 6.18 6.20 19.83
CA THR A 118 5.24 5.10 20.05
C THR A 118 5.77 3.94 20.90
N LEU A 119 7.10 3.74 20.98
CA LEU A 119 7.72 2.74 21.86
C LEU A 119 8.17 3.31 23.22
N GLY A 120 7.99 4.61 23.45
CA GLY A 120 8.41 5.26 24.69
C GLY A 120 7.49 5.00 25.89
N LYS A 121 6.34 4.34 25.69
CA LYS A 121 5.41 3.96 26.76
C LYS A 121 5.32 2.45 26.90
N LYS A 122 5.37 1.97 28.15
CA LYS A 122 5.15 0.57 28.50
C LYS A 122 3.84 0.06 27.85
N PRO A 123 3.81 -1.15 27.26
CA PRO A 123 2.55 -1.76 26.81
C PRO A 123 1.51 -1.72 27.92
N LEU A 124 0.31 -1.22 27.61
CA LEU A 124 -0.76 -0.97 28.59
C LEU A 124 -1.57 -2.24 28.91
N ASP A 125 -1.43 -3.26 28.07
CA ASP A 125 -2.25 -4.47 28.00
C ASP A 125 -1.72 -5.65 28.82
N MET A 126 -0.54 -5.53 29.46
CA MET A 126 0.02 -6.61 30.29
C MET A 126 0.80 -6.07 31.49
N GLU A 127 0.55 -6.62 32.68
CA GLU A 127 1.44 -6.62 33.85
C GLU A 127 2.76 -7.41 33.61
N GLY A 128 3.20 -7.52 32.35
CA GLY A 128 4.19 -8.47 31.88
C GLY A 128 5.65 -7.99 31.84
N VAL A 129 6.52 -8.97 31.58
CA VAL A 129 7.97 -8.84 31.38
C VAL A 129 8.24 -7.96 30.16
N GLN A 130 9.00 -6.88 30.37
CA GLN A 130 9.49 -6.01 29.31
C GLN A 130 10.85 -6.51 28.85
N ALA A 131 11.01 -6.75 27.55
CA ALA A 131 12.33 -7.07 27.01
C ALA A 131 13.20 -5.82 27.00
N ARG A 132 14.45 -5.95 27.44
CA ARG A 132 15.47 -4.92 27.29
C ARG A 132 16.00 -4.95 25.85
N THR A 133 15.88 -3.84 25.14
CA THR A 133 16.57 -3.69 23.85
C THR A 133 18.08 -3.71 24.09
N ALA A 134 18.78 -4.70 23.55
CA ALA A 134 20.24 -4.78 23.59
C ALA A 134 20.88 -4.08 22.39
N TYR A 135 20.27 -4.22 21.20
CA TYR A 135 20.69 -3.60 19.97
C TYR A 135 19.46 -3.29 19.12
N THR A 136 19.51 -2.22 18.33
CA THR A 136 18.46 -1.86 17.37
C THR A 136 19.11 -1.41 16.07
N THR A 137 18.51 -1.76 14.94
CA THR A 137 18.93 -1.28 13.62
C THR A 137 17.70 -0.78 12.89
N LYS A 138 17.76 0.43 12.32
CA LYS A 138 16.69 0.91 11.46
C LYS A 138 16.90 0.41 10.04
N HIS A 139 15.95 -0.39 9.57
CA HIS A 139 15.84 -0.71 8.15
C HIS A 139 15.22 0.47 7.40
N LYS A 140 15.75 0.75 6.21
CA LYS A 140 15.19 1.77 5.33
C LYS A 140 13.79 1.29 4.86
N PRO A 141 12.74 2.14 4.95
CA PRO A 141 11.43 1.77 4.42
C PRO A 141 11.55 1.45 2.93
N THR A 142 10.94 0.35 2.52
CA THR A 142 11.09 -0.17 1.16
C THR A 142 10.14 0.53 0.19
N TRP A 143 8.95 0.88 0.66
CA TRP A 143 7.95 1.62 -0.08
C TRP A 143 7.93 3.09 0.33
N GLY A 144 7.99 3.97 -0.66
CA GLY A 144 8.02 5.42 -0.49
C GLY A 144 7.01 6.12 -1.39
N GLN A 145 7.35 7.35 -1.80
CA GLN A 145 6.46 8.21 -2.57
C GLN A 145 6.05 7.64 -3.94
N MET A 146 6.84 6.74 -4.54
CA MET A 146 6.45 6.06 -5.78
C MET A 146 5.16 5.25 -5.59
N VAL A 147 5.00 4.61 -4.43
CA VAL A 147 3.80 3.83 -4.11
C VAL A 147 2.58 4.71 -3.97
N SER A 148 2.68 5.77 -3.16
CA SER A 148 1.59 6.75 -3.03
C SER A 148 1.30 7.43 -4.37
N GLY A 149 2.32 7.71 -5.18
CA GLY A 149 2.17 8.28 -6.52
C GLY A 149 1.35 7.37 -7.44
N TYR A 150 1.72 6.09 -7.54
CA TYR A 150 0.97 5.18 -8.41
C TYR A 150 -0.42 4.85 -7.87
N LEU A 151 -0.66 5.01 -6.55
CA LEU A 151 -1.99 4.85 -5.96
C LEU A 151 -2.94 5.98 -6.39
N VAL A 152 -2.45 7.22 -6.45
CA VAL A 152 -3.21 8.37 -6.99
C VAL A 152 -3.37 8.25 -8.50
N THR A 153 -2.31 7.97 -9.25
CA THR A 153 -2.40 7.98 -10.72
C THR A 153 -3.33 6.88 -11.24
N LYS A 154 -3.30 5.68 -10.65
CA LYS A 154 -4.27 4.62 -11.02
C LYS A 154 -5.71 5.00 -10.61
N ALA A 155 -5.89 5.71 -9.48
CA ALA A 155 -7.20 6.13 -9.01
C ALA A 155 -7.80 7.16 -9.97
N VAL A 156 -6.99 8.09 -10.49
CA VAL A 156 -7.39 8.99 -11.59
C VAL A 156 -7.70 8.20 -12.86
N ALA A 157 -6.84 7.28 -13.28
CA ALA A 157 -7.03 6.51 -14.50
C ALA A 157 -8.32 5.67 -14.48
N GLY A 158 -8.54 4.90 -13.41
CA GLY A 158 -9.76 4.11 -13.25
C GLY A 158 -10.98 4.98 -12.96
N GLY A 159 -10.83 6.03 -12.15
CA GLY A 159 -11.87 6.95 -11.74
C GLY A 159 -12.46 7.76 -12.89
N VAL A 160 -11.64 8.28 -13.79
CA VAL A 160 -12.12 9.08 -14.93
C VAL A 160 -13.00 8.24 -15.87
N MET A 161 -12.68 6.96 -16.05
CA MET A 161 -13.48 6.00 -16.82
C MET A 161 -14.73 5.54 -16.06
N LEU A 162 -14.67 5.40 -14.73
CA LEU A 162 -15.86 5.16 -13.90
C LEU A 162 -16.87 6.31 -14.05
N MET A 163 -16.40 7.55 -14.02
CA MET A 163 -17.24 8.72 -14.23
C MET A 163 -17.76 8.80 -15.67
N ALA A 164 -16.95 8.46 -16.67
CA ALA A 164 -17.41 8.39 -18.07
C ALA A 164 -18.52 7.35 -18.28
N ALA A 165 -18.38 6.17 -17.68
CA ALA A 165 -19.42 5.15 -17.69
C ALA A 165 -20.70 5.63 -16.99
N LEU A 166 -20.58 6.38 -15.88
CA LEU A 166 -21.73 7.02 -15.23
C LEU A 166 -22.40 8.04 -16.16
N MET A 167 -21.64 8.87 -16.89
CA MET A 167 -22.22 9.84 -17.83
C MET A 167 -23.01 9.18 -18.96
N VAL A 168 -22.50 8.05 -19.48
CA VAL A 168 -23.24 7.22 -20.46
C VAL A 168 -24.54 6.69 -19.86
N LEU A 169 -24.52 6.20 -18.62
CA LEU A 169 -25.72 5.72 -17.93
C LEU A 169 -26.74 6.83 -17.64
N LEU A 170 -26.26 8.07 -17.47
CA LEU A 170 -27.11 9.26 -17.33
C LEU A 170 -27.65 9.77 -18.67
N GLY A 171 -27.34 9.11 -19.80
CA GLY A 171 -27.87 9.42 -21.12
C GLY A 171 -27.04 10.40 -21.94
N HIS A 172 -25.79 10.69 -21.54
CA HIS A 172 -24.90 11.63 -22.24
C HIS A 172 -23.93 10.92 -23.20
N SER A 173 -24.35 9.81 -23.83
CA SER A 173 -23.53 9.04 -24.76
C SER A 173 -23.30 9.75 -26.11
N ASP A 174 -23.96 10.88 -26.32
CA ASP A 174 -23.90 11.77 -27.48
C ASP A 174 -22.83 12.87 -27.33
N ALA A 175 -22.39 13.19 -26.11
CA ALA A 175 -21.34 14.16 -25.84
C ALA A 175 -19.93 13.60 -26.13
N GLN A 176 -19.63 13.29 -27.40
CA GLN A 176 -18.43 12.53 -27.81
C GLN A 176 -17.11 13.16 -27.35
N GLY A 177 -16.99 14.48 -27.41
CA GLY A 177 -15.79 15.17 -26.92
C GLY A 177 -15.54 14.95 -25.42
N ALA A 178 -16.57 15.16 -24.60
CA ALA A 178 -16.49 15.09 -23.14
C ALA A 178 -16.51 13.66 -22.60
N VAL A 179 -17.29 12.76 -23.20
CA VAL A 179 -17.54 11.40 -22.71
C VAL A 179 -16.77 10.35 -23.50
N GLY A 180 -16.67 10.50 -24.82
CA GLY A 180 -16.02 9.54 -25.72
C GLY A 180 -14.51 9.71 -25.84
N VAL A 181 -14.00 10.94 -25.87
CA VAL A 181 -12.61 11.25 -26.22
C VAL A 181 -11.77 11.64 -25.00
N MET A 182 -12.23 12.58 -24.17
CA MET A 182 -11.45 13.08 -23.03
C MET A 182 -11.10 11.99 -22.00
N PRO A 183 -12.05 11.17 -21.51
CA PRO A 183 -11.78 10.22 -20.43
C PRO A 183 -10.71 9.17 -20.75
N PRO A 184 -10.72 8.50 -21.91
CA PRO A 184 -9.67 7.53 -22.22
C PRO A 184 -8.30 8.18 -22.48
N ILE A 185 -8.23 9.44 -22.94
CA ILE A 185 -6.96 10.17 -23.03
C ILE A 185 -6.37 10.40 -21.64
N VAL A 186 -7.18 10.94 -20.71
CA VAL A 186 -6.76 11.16 -19.32
C VAL A 186 -6.37 9.83 -18.69
N ALA A 187 -7.18 8.78 -18.88
CA ALA A 187 -6.89 7.44 -18.40
C ALA A 187 -5.56 6.90 -18.94
N ALA A 188 -5.28 7.06 -20.24
CA ALA A 188 -4.05 6.59 -20.86
C ALA A 188 -2.82 7.33 -20.33
N VAL A 189 -2.89 8.66 -20.15
CA VAL A 189 -1.80 9.46 -19.57
C VAL A 189 -1.49 8.98 -18.15
N PHE A 190 -2.50 8.89 -17.29
CA PHE A 190 -2.31 8.49 -15.89
C PHE A 190 -1.96 7.00 -15.74
N LEU A 191 -2.44 6.13 -16.63
CA LEU A 191 -2.02 4.73 -16.70
C LEU A 191 -0.55 4.62 -17.11
N GLY A 192 -0.10 5.43 -18.08
CA GLY A 192 1.30 5.53 -18.48
C GLY A 192 2.20 6.00 -17.34
N LEU A 193 1.79 7.04 -16.60
CA LEU A 193 2.48 7.48 -15.39
C LEU A 193 2.53 6.37 -14.33
N THR A 194 1.43 5.66 -14.13
CA THR A 194 1.36 4.49 -13.24
C THR A 194 2.37 3.42 -13.65
N SER A 195 2.48 3.10 -14.95
CA SER A 195 3.45 2.14 -15.46
C SER A 195 4.90 2.59 -15.22
N VAL A 196 5.21 3.87 -15.46
CA VAL A 196 6.55 4.43 -15.20
C VAL A 196 6.90 4.32 -13.71
N LEU A 197 5.97 4.69 -12.81
CA LEU A 197 6.17 4.59 -11.37
C LEU A 197 6.31 3.14 -10.89
N LEU A 198 5.48 2.22 -11.41
CA LEU A 198 5.55 0.80 -11.08
C LEU A 198 6.88 0.17 -11.51
N ILE A 199 7.33 0.44 -12.74
CA ILE A 199 8.60 -0.08 -13.25
C ILE A 199 9.78 0.57 -12.51
N GLY A 200 9.70 1.87 -12.20
CA GLY A 200 10.72 2.59 -11.45
C GLY A 200 10.85 2.12 -9.99
N ASP A 201 9.76 1.67 -9.37
CA ASP A 201 9.81 1.09 -8.03
C ASP A 201 10.52 -0.28 -8.01
N LEU A 202 10.54 -0.98 -9.15
CA LEU A 202 11.37 -2.17 -9.31
C LEU A 202 12.84 -1.77 -9.21
N LYS A 203 13.52 -2.25 -8.17
CA LYS A 203 14.97 -2.08 -7.99
C LYS A 203 15.80 -2.68 -9.14
N GLN A 204 15.18 -3.50 -9.98
CA GLN A 204 15.73 -4.13 -11.19
C GLN A 204 14.73 -3.97 -12.36
N PRO A 205 14.61 -2.76 -12.96
CA PRO A 205 13.56 -2.46 -13.94
C PRO A 205 13.66 -3.30 -15.21
N GLY A 206 14.87 -3.67 -15.63
CA GLY A 206 15.10 -4.54 -16.79
C GLY A 206 14.48 -5.94 -16.66
N ARG A 207 14.07 -6.36 -15.45
CA ARG A 207 13.41 -7.64 -15.21
C ARG A 207 11.88 -7.57 -15.30
N PHE A 208 11.30 -6.40 -15.61
CA PHE A 208 9.84 -6.23 -15.70
C PHE A 208 9.18 -7.26 -16.64
N TYR A 209 9.82 -7.59 -17.77
CA TYR A 209 9.25 -8.55 -18.73
C TYR A 209 9.05 -9.95 -18.13
N TYR A 210 9.79 -10.32 -17.07
CA TYR A 210 9.56 -11.58 -16.36
C TYR A 210 8.19 -11.66 -15.71
N LEU A 211 7.57 -10.51 -15.39
CA LEU A 211 6.19 -10.48 -14.91
C LEU A 211 5.22 -11.06 -15.95
N LEU A 212 5.50 -10.81 -17.24
CA LEU A 212 4.68 -11.27 -18.36
C LEU A 212 5.05 -12.68 -18.82
N THR A 213 6.35 -13.01 -18.83
CA THR A 213 6.83 -14.30 -19.38
C THR A 213 6.96 -15.43 -18.34
N ARG A 214 7.15 -15.09 -17.06
CA ARG A 214 7.44 -16.03 -15.96
C ARG A 214 6.64 -15.69 -14.69
N GLY A 215 5.51 -15.01 -14.85
CA GLY A 215 4.69 -14.54 -13.73
C GLY A 215 4.03 -15.69 -12.96
N ASN A 216 4.07 -15.61 -11.62
CA ASN A 216 3.26 -16.49 -10.77
C ASN A 216 1.81 -15.99 -10.75
N THR A 217 0.88 -16.79 -11.27
CA THR A 217 -0.55 -16.44 -11.42
C THR A 217 -1.29 -16.30 -10.09
N THR A 218 -0.72 -16.76 -8.98
CA THR A 218 -1.29 -16.54 -7.63
C THR A 218 -0.95 -15.14 -7.08
N SER A 219 0.06 -14.47 -7.62
CA SER A 219 0.50 -13.15 -7.16
C SER A 219 -0.43 -12.03 -7.63
N TRP A 220 -0.82 -11.14 -6.72
CA TRP A 220 -1.62 -9.95 -7.09
C TRP A 220 -0.85 -8.94 -7.92
N LEU A 221 0.49 -8.97 -7.91
CA LEU A 221 1.31 -8.17 -8.81
C LEU A 221 1.10 -8.57 -10.28
N VAL A 222 1.06 -9.88 -10.56
CA VAL A 222 0.84 -10.42 -11.92
C VAL A 222 -0.61 -10.22 -12.34
N LYS A 223 -1.58 -10.51 -11.46
CA LYS A 223 -3.00 -10.25 -11.71
C LYS A 223 -3.26 -8.76 -12.00
N GLY A 224 -2.60 -7.86 -11.26
CA GLY A 224 -2.64 -6.42 -11.51
C GLY A 224 -2.21 -6.05 -12.92
N ALA A 225 -1.13 -6.63 -13.44
CA ALA A 225 -0.69 -6.39 -14.82
C ALA A 225 -1.75 -6.82 -15.85
N TYR A 226 -2.43 -7.96 -15.65
CA TYR A 226 -3.53 -8.38 -16.53
C TYR A 226 -4.71 -7.42 -16.48
N VAL A 227 -5.07 -6.92 -15.28
CA VAL A 227 -6.13 -5.91 -15.11
C VAL A 227 -5.78 -4.62 -15.84
N LEU A 228 -4.53 -4.13 -15.73
CA LEU A 228 -4.09 -2.92 -16.42
C LEU A 228 -4.11 -3.07 -17.95
N MET A 229 -3.72 -4.24 -18.47
CA MET A 229 -3.79 -4.51 -19.92
C MET A 229 -5.23 -4.58 -20.43
N ALA A 230 -6.11 -5.28 -19.72
CA ALA A 230 -7.52 -5.35 -20.08
C ALA A 230 -8.20 -3.98 -20.03
N PHE A 231 -7.90 -3.18 -19.00
CA PHE A 231 -8.36 -1.81 -18.88
C PHE A 231 -7.87 -0.92 -20.03
N GLY A 232 -6.58 -1.00 -20.38
CA GLY A 232 -6.00 -0.27 -21.50
C GLY A 232 -6.67 -0.62 -22.83
N LEU A 233 -6.99 -1.90 -23.06
CA LEU A 233 -7.73 -2.35 -24.24
C LEU A 233 -9.13 -1.73 -24.30
N VAL A 234 -9.89 -1.80 -23.20
CA VAL A 234 -11.25 -1.24 -23.14
C VAL A 234 -11.25 0.28 -23.28
N ALA A 235 -10.31 0.99 -22.63
CA ALA A 235 -10.15 2.43 -22.80
C ALA A 235 -9.76 2.80 -24.24
N GLY A 236 -8.94 1.98 -24.91
CA GLY A 236 -8.60 2.16 -26.33
C GLY A 236 -9.81 1.96 -27.25
N LEU A 237 -10.62 0.93 -27.01
CA LEU A 237 -11.88 0.71 -27.76
C LEU A 237 -12.90 1.82 -27.50
N TRP A 238 -12.98 2.31 -26.26
CA TRP A 238 -13.80 3.47 -25.90
C TRP A 238 -13.39 4.71 -26.67
N PHE A 239 -12.09 5.02 -26.69
CA PHE A 239 -11.54 6.14 -27.45
C PHE A 239 -11.87 6.04 -28.94
N LEU A 240 -11.72 4.86 -29.55
CA LEU A 240 -12.09 4.63 -30.93
C LEU A 240 -13.59 4.88 -31.16
N GLY A 241 -14.45 4.39 -30.25
CA GLY A 241 -15.89 4.65 -30.26
C GLY A 241 -16.22 6.15 -30.23
N GLY A 242 -15.51 6.91 -29.38
CA GLY A 242 -15.64 8.35 -29.29
C GLY A 242 -15.18 9.11 -30.53
N VAL A 243 -14.08 8.68 -31.17
CA VAL A 243 -13.56 9.32 -32.39
C VAL A 243 -14.43 9.07 -33.62
N VAL A 244 -15.14 7.95 -33.68
CA VAL A 244 -16.08 7.63 -34.78
C VAL A 244 -17.52 8.03 -34.46
N ASP A 245 -17.74 8.79 -33.38
CA ASP A 245 -19.04 9.27 -32.90
C ASP A 245 -20.08 8.14 -32.70
N SER A 246 -19.64 6.98 -32.21
CA SER A 246 -20.51 5.80 -32.02
C SER A 246 -21.00 5.69 -30.58
N SER A 247 -22.16 6.30 -30.28
CA SER A 247 -22.82 6.20 -28.98
C SER A 247 -23.11 4.76 -28.54
N SER A 248 -23.53 3.89 -29.48
CA SER A 248 -23.76 2.46 -29.19
C SER A 248 -22.49 1.75 -28.70
N THR A 249 -21.31 2.13 -29.21
CA THR A 249 -20.04 1.56 -28.73
C THR A 249 -19.79 1.94 -27.28
N LEU A 250 -20.02 3.21 -26.91
CA LEU A 250 -19.85 3.69 -25.54
C LEU A 250 -20.83 3.01 -24.58
N GLU A 251 -22.08 2.83 -24.98
CA GLU A 251 -23.11 2.14 -24.19
C GLU A 251 -22.75 0.67 -23.91
N ILE A 252 -22.25 -0.06 -24.91
CA ILE A 252 -21.80 -1.45 -24.75
C ILE A 252 -20.58 -1.52 -23.82
N LEU A 253 -19.65 -0.57 -23.94
CA LEU A 253 -18.42 -0.56 -23.16
C LEU A 253 -18.57 0.04 -21.75
N ALA A 254 -19.68 0.70 -21.42
CA ALA A 254 -19.91 1.36 -20.12
C ALA A 254 -19.69 0.42 -18.93
N ILE A 255 -20.32 -0.75 -18.95
CA ILE A 255 -20.20 -1.72 -17.86
C ILE A 255 -18.77 -2.32 -17.79
N PRO A 256 -18.18 -2.83 -18.87
CA PRO A 256 -16.78 -3.27 -18.88
C PRO A 256 -15.79 -2.20 -18.38
N ALA A 257 -15.95 -0.95 -18.84
CA ALA A 257 -15.09 0.17 -18.46
C ALA A 257 -15.22 0.49 -16.96
N ALA A 258 -16.44 0.47 -16.42
CA ALA A 258 -16.66 0.67 -14.99
C ALA A 258 -16.02 -0.45 -14.14
N ILE A 259 -16.25 -1.71 -14.50
CA ILE A 259 -15.69 -2.86 -13.77
C ILE A 259 -14.16 -2.83 -13.80
N LEU A 260 -13.56 -2.60 -14.97
CA LEU A 260 -12.11 -2.53 -15.12
C LEU A 260 -11.52 -1.28 -14.47
N GLY A 261 -12.20 -0.13 -14.52
CA GLY A 261 -11.78 1.10 -13.84
C GLY A 261 -11.75 0.92 -12.31
N ALA A 262 -12.81 0.33 -11.74
CA ALA A 262 -12.85 -0.06 -10.34
C ALA A 262 -11.76 -1.10 -10.00
N SER A 263 -11.52 -2.07 -10.89
CA SER A 263 -10.48 -3.08 -10.70
C SER A 263 -9.09 -2.47 -10.70
N VAL A 264 -8.77 -1.55 -11.62
CA VAL A 264 -7.48 -0.83 -11.69
C VAL A 264 -7.22 -0.04 -10.42
N ALA A 265 -8.23 0.64 -9.87
CA ALA A 265 -8.07 1.36 -8.62
C ALA A 265 -8.00 0.41 -7.40
N GLY A 266 -8.82 -0.64 -7.38
CA GLY A 266 -9.03 -1.50 -6.21
C GLY A 266 -8.03 -2.65 -6.04
N TYR A 267 -7.47 -3.23 -7.12
CA TYR A 267 -6.70 -4.49 -7.02
C TYR A 267 -5.51 -4.41 -6.07
N THR A 268 -4.93 -3.21 -5.90
CA THR A 268 -3.79 -3.00 -5.02
C THR A 268 -4.14 -3.22 -3.54
N ALA A 269 -5.41 -3.14 -3.14
CA ALA A 269 -5.82 -3.55 -1.78
C ALA A 269 -5.40 -5.00 -1.49
N PHE A 270 -5.57 -5.89 -2.47
CA PHE A 270 -5.16 -7.29 -2.32
C PHE A 270 -3.63 -7.48 -2.38
N LEU A 271 -2.92 -6.61 -3.10
CA LEU A 271 -1.46 -6.59 -3.09
C LEU A 271 -0.91 -6.14 -1.72
N PHE A 272 -1.59 -5.18 -1.07
CA PHE A 272 -1.29 -4.76 0.30
C PHE A 272 -1.62 -5.87 1.30
N ALA A 273 -2.76 -6.56 1.14
CA ALA A 273 -3.12 -7.71 1.98
C ALA A 273 -2.12 -8.88 1.87
N GLN A 274 -1.41 -9.04 0.75
CA GLN A 274 -0.31 -10.02 0.63
C GLN A 274 0.95 -9.65 1.44
N CYS A 275 1.00 -8.45 2.03
CA CYS A 275 2.12 -8.02 2.86
C CYS A 275 1.86 -8.42 4.33
N GLU A 276 1.91 -9.73 4.62
CA GLU A 276 1.60 -10.29 5.95
C GLU A 276 2.45 -9.67 7.08
N GLY A 277 3.66 -9.19 6.79
CA GLY A 277 4.47 -8.48 7.78
C GLY A 277 3.95 -7.08 8.14
N ARG A 278 2.84 -6.60 7.59
CA ARG A 278 2.36 -5.21 7.76
C ARG A 278 0.87 -5.20 8.03
N ASP A 279 0.47 -5.50 9.28
CA ASP A 279 -0.93 -5.69 9.68
C ASP A 279 -1.89 -4.56 9.27
N LEU A 280 -1.47 -3.28 9.35
CA LEU A 280 -2.31 -2.15 8.93
C LEU A 280 -2.79 -2.29 7.47
N TRP A 281 -1.96 -2.86 6.61
CA TRP A 281 -2.27 -3.02 5.18
C TRP A 281 -3.20 -4.20 4.88
N GLN A 282 -3.44 -5.05 5.87
CA GLN A 282 -4.35 -6.18 5.78
C GLN A 282 -5.79 -5.80 6.16
N THR A 283 -6.04 -4.52 6.50
CA THR A 283 -7.38 -4.03 6.86
C THR A 283 -8.40 -4.31 5.74
N PRO A 284 -9.57 -4.89 6.06
CA PRO A 284 -10.62 -5.11 5.06
C PRO A 284 -11.19 -3.81 4.51
N LEU A 285 -10.94 -2.67 5.18
CA LEU A 285 -11.37 -1.35 4.73
C LEU A 285 -10.55 -0.81 3.55
N LEU A 286 -9.43 -1.43 3.21
CA LEU A 286 -8.54 -0.88 2.17
C LEU A 286 -9.18 -0.91 0.78
N LEU A 287 -9.89 -1.99 0.42
CA LEU A 287 -10.60 -2.05 -0.87
C LEU A 287 -11.69 -0.96 -0.99
N PRO A 288 -12.66 -0.84 -0.06
CA PRO A 288 -13.65 0.24 -0.16
C PRO A 288 -13.01 1.63 -0.09
N MET A 289 -11.91 1.81 0.66
CA MET A 289 -11.17 3.07 0.67
C MET A 289 -10.60 3.42 -0.71
N LEU A 290 -9.93 2.48 -1.37
CA LEU A 290 -9.37 2.71 -2.70
C LEU A 290 -10.46 2.97 -3.76
N LEU A 291 -11.62 2.33 -3.64
CA LEU A 291 -12.76 2.60 -4.53
C LEU A 291 -13.38 3.97 -4.28
N ALA A 292 -13.56 4.38 -3.02
CA ALA A 292 -14.01 5.73 -2.67
C ALA A 292 -13.05 6.81 -3.20
N ARG A 293 -11.74 6.56 -3.08
CA ARG A 293 -10.71 7.42 -3.68
C ARG A 293 -10.76 7.43 -5.20
N ALA A 294 -11.04 6.30 -5.85
CA ALA A 294 -11.21 6.26 -7.31
C ALA A 294 -12.37 7.15 -7.77
N VAL A 295 -13.51 7.10 -7.08
CA VAL A 295 -14.66 7.97 -7.36
C VAL A 295 -14.27 9.45 -7.18
N ALA A 296 -13.63 9.80 -6.06
CA ALA A 296 -13.19 11.16 -5.80
C ALA A 296 -12.15 11.65 -6.83
N ALA A 297 -11.15 10.83 -7.18
CA ALA A 297 -10.13 11.17 -8.17
C ALA A 297 -10.72 11.30 -9.58
N GLY A 298 -11.66 10.44 -9.94
CA GLY A 298 -12.39 10.51 -11.20
C GLY A 298 -13.19 11.79 -11.34
N ALA A 299 -14.01 12.09 -10.33
CA ALA A 299 -14.80 13.33 -10.29
C ALA A 299 -13.90 14.57 -10.25
N ALA A 300 -12.78 14.53 -9.51
CA ALA A 300 -11.78 15.60 -9.51
C ALA A 300 -11.17 15.83 -10.90
N ALA A 301 -10.85 14.76 -11.64
CA ALA A 301 -10.33 14.88 -12.99
C ALA A 301 -11.36 15.50 -13.95
N TRP A 302 -12.63 15.15 -13.82
CA TRP A 302 -13.73 15.75 -14.59
C TRP A 302 -13.96 17.22 -14.23
N ALA A 303 -13.95 17.59 -12.95
CA ALA A 303 -14.08 18.97 -12.51
C ALA A 303 -12.92 19.85 -12.98
N ILE A 304 -11.71 19.29 -13.09
CA ILE A 304 -10.57 19.98 -13.71
C ILE A 304 -10.73 20.06 -15.23
N ALA A 305 -11.26 19.03 -15.88
CA ALA A 305 -11.43 18.98 -17.33
C ALA A 305 -12.47 19.99 -17.85
N ASP A 306 -13.39 20.44 -17.00
CA ASP A 306 -14.47 21.39 -17.31
C ASP A 306 -13.96 22.75 -17.85
N ILE A 307 -12.70 23.14 -17.54
CA ILE A 307 -12.09 24.34 -18.14
C ILE A 307 -11.67 24.16 -19.60
N PHE A 308 -11.58 22.92 -20.07
CA PHE A 308 -11.08 22.57 -21.41
C PHE A 308 -12.18 21.99 -22.31
N VAL A 309 -13.15 21.29 -21.72
CA VAL A 309 -14.24 20.63 -22.44
C VAL A 309 -15.52 20.85 -21.64
N ASP A 310 -16.59 21.26 -22.33
CA ASP A 310 -17.91 21.45 -21.73
C ASP A 310 -18.43 20.12 -21.17
N VAL A 311 -18.50 20.00 -19.84
CA VAL A 311 -18.88 18.76 -19.18
C VAL A 311 -20.40 18.63 -19.13
N PRO A 312 -20.98 17.53 -19.66
CA PRO A 312 -22.39 17.27 -19.47
C PRO A 312 -22.69 16.99 -17.99
N ALA A 313 -23.78 17.55 -17.49
CA ALA A 313 -24.25 17.37 -16.11
C ALA A 313 -23.16 17.61 -15.04
N PRO A 314 -22.62 18.84 -14.91
CA PRO A 314 -21.57 19.16 -13.93
C PRO A 314 -22.00 18.85 -12.49
N ASP A 315 -23.30 18.95 -12.17
CA ASP A 315 -23.86 18.58 -10.87
C ASP A 315 -23.55 17.12 -10.49
N ALA A 316 -23.58 16.19 -11.47
CA ALA A 316 -23.25 14.79 -11.23
C ALA A 316 -21.78 14.62 -10.84
N VAL A 317 -20.88 15.42 -11.43
CA VAL A 317 -19.45 15.45 -11.06
C VAL A 317 -19.29 15.93 -9.61
N TYR A 318 -19.94 17.03 -9.24
CA TYR A 318 -19.87 17.57 -7.87
C TYR A 318 -20.44 16.60 -6.84
N TRP A 319 -21.58 15.96 -7.13
CA TRP A 319 -22.15 14.94 -6.24
C TRP A 319 -21.27 13.69 -6.13
N ALA A 320 -20.63 13.25 -7.22
CA ALA A 320 -19.67 12.16 -7.17
C ALA A 320 -18.44 12.52 -6.34
N LEU A 321 -17.92 13.75 -6.47
CA LEU A 321 -16.79 14.24 -5.69
C LEU A 321 -17.13 14.32 -4.19
N ILE A 322 -18.30 14.88 -3.84
CA ILE A 322 -18.81 14.92 -2.47
C ILE A 322 -18.98 13.50 -1.92
N GLY A 323 -19.64 12.60 -2.67
CA GLY A 323 -19.89 11.23 -2.25
C GLY A 323 -18.60 10.45 -2.00
N GLY A 324 -17.63 10.55 -2.91
CA GLY A 324 -16.30 9.96 -2.75
C GLY A 324 -15.55 10.52 -1.54
N ALA A 325 -15.55 11.84 -1.36
CA ALA A 325 -14.89 12.50 -0.23
C ALA A 325 -15.54 12.15 1.13
N VAL A 326 -16.86 12.10 1.21
CA VAL A 326 -17.59 11.68 2.41
C VAL A 326 -17.29 10.22 2.75
N ALA A 327 -17.28 9.34 1.74
CA ALA A 327 -16.89 7.94 1.93
C ALA A 327 -15.44 7.82 2.44
N VAL A 328 -14.50 8.62 1.91
CA VAL A 328 -13.11 8.67 2.40
C VAL A 328 -13.06 9.12 3.87
N LEU A 329 -13.82 10.13 4.28
CA LEU A 329 -13.88 10.57 5.69
C LEU A 329 -14.46 9.49 6.60
N ALA A 330 -15.57 8.87 6.20
CA ALA A 330 -16.22 7.82 6.97
C ALA A 330 -15.33 6.58 7.13
N LEU A 331 -14.68 6.13 6.05
CA LEU A 331 -13.76 5.00 6.07
C LEU A 331 -12.49 5.32 6.84
N SER A 332 -11.99 6.56 6.77
CA SER A 332 -10.81 6.98 7.55
C SER A 332 -11.14 7.04 9.03
N TRP A 333 -12.33 7.55 9.39
CA TRP A 333 -12.82 7.51 10.76
C TRP A 333 -12.90 6.06 11.27
N MET A 334 -13.56 5.17 10.53
CA MET A 334 -13.66 3.74 10.87
C MET A 334 -12.29 3.09 11.09
N GLU A 335 -11.32 3.38 10.22
CA GLU A 335 -9.94 2.88 10.36
C GLU A 335 -9.28 3.40 11.65
N THR A 336 -9.46 4.68 12.00
CA THR A 336 -8.84 5.27 13.20
C THR A 336 -9.43 4.83 14.53
N VAL A 337 -10.70 4.39 14.53
CA VAL A 337 -11.37 3.86 15.73
C VAL A 337 -11.34 2.33 15.80
N SER A 338 -10.89 1.67 14.73
CA SER A 338 -10.75 0.23 14.71
C SER A 338 -9.64 -0.21 15.66
N HIS A 339 -9.94 -1.20 16.49
CA HIS A 339 -8.97 -1.87 17.33
C HIS A 339 -8.56 -3.19 16.68
N GLY A 340 -7.26 -3.41 16.56
CA GLY A 340 -6.69 -4.58 15.91
C GLY A 340 -5.55 -5.17 16.73
N THR A 341 -4.57 -5.76 16.06
CA THR A 341 -3.33 -6.19 16.70
C THR A 341 -2.56 -4.99 17.24
N ARG A 342 -1.62 -5.24 18.17
CA ARG A 342 -0.66 -4.24 18.65
C ARG A 342 0.05 -3.52 17.50
N HIS A 343 0.37 -4.23 16.42
CA HIS A 343 0.96 -3.65 15.22
C HIS A 343 0.03 -2.64 14.55
N VAL A 344 -1.27 -2.94 14.41
CA VAL A 344 -2.25 -1.97 13.90
C VAL A 344 -2.34 -0.76 14.81
N GLU A 345 -2.45 -0.93 16.13
CA GLU A 345 -2.56 0.18 17.08
C GLU A 345 -1.36 1.13 17.03
N LEU A 346 -0.14 0.58 16.96
CA LEU A 346 1.08 1.37 16.84
C LEU A 346 1.16 2.11 15.50
N ALA A 347 0.76 1.45 14.41
CA ALA A 347 0.74 2.06 13.08
C ALA A 347 -0.30 3.19 13.00
N VAL A 348 -1.52 2.97 13.49
CA VAL A 348 -2.58 3.98 13.57
C VAL A 348 -2.17 5.13 14.48
N HIS A 349 -1.54 4.87 15.62
CA HIS A 349 -1.01 5.92 16.48
C HIS A 349 0.03 6.77 15.74
N ASN A 350 0.99 6.15 15.05
CA ASN A 350 1.99 6.87 14.27
C ASN A 350 1.34 7.71 13.15
N MET A 351 0.29 7.19 12.52
CA MET A 351 -0.49 7.88 11.49
C MET A 351 -1.26 9.08 12.03
N VAL A 352 -1.89 8.99 13.20
CA VAL A 352 -2.84 10.00 13.71
C VAL A 352 -2.20 10.99 14.67
N LYS A 353 -1.21 10.55 15.47
CA LYS A 353 -0.58 11.34 16.54
C LYS A 353 0.96 11.37 16.46
N GLY A 354 1.57 10.51 15.66
CA GLY A 354 3.02 10.45 15.48
C GLY A 354 3.52 11.28 14.28
N ASP A 355 4.66 10.86 13.75
CA ASP A 355 5.41 11.57 12.71
C ASP A 355 4.63 11.77 11.39
N ASN A 356 3.67 10.89 11.11
CA ASN A 356 2.86 10.96 9.88
C ASN A 356 1.54 11.73 10.07
N SER A 357 1.27 12.26 11.28
CA SER A 357 0.04 13.00 11.59
C SER A 357 -0.20 14.26 10.74
N PRO A 358 0.81 15.08 10.38
CA PRO A 358 0.56 16.25 9.54
C PRO A 358 0.11 15.85 8.12
N LEU A 359 0.67 14.75 7.59
CA LEU A 359 0.31 14.22 6.28
C LEU A 359 -1.09 13.62 6.29
N PHE A 360 -1.46 12.90 7.36
CA PHE A 360 -2.77 12.29 7.50
C PHE A 360 -3.87 13.36 7.62
N TRP A 361 -3.77 14.25 8.62
CA TRP A 361 -4.78 15.27 8.87
C TRP A 361 -4.83 16.34 7.77
N GLY A 362 -3.65 16.80 7.31
CA GLY A 362 -3.57 17.71 6.17
C GLY A 362 -4.13 17.08 4.90
N GLY A 363 -3.86 15.79 4.68
CA GLY A 363 -4.40 15.02 3.57
C GLY A 363 -5.92 14.86 3.61
N LEU A 364 -6.52 14.59 4.78
CA LEU A 364 -7.98 14.51 4.92
C LEU A 364 -8.67 15.87 4.79
N ALA A 365 -8.08 16.91 5.38
CA ALA A 365 -8.61 18.27 5.27
C ALA A 365 -8.61 18.74 3.81
N LEU A 366 -7.46 18.61 3.12
CA LEU A 366 -7.32 19.04 1.74
C LEU A 366 -8.01 18.08 0.76
N GLY A 367 -7.99 16.78 1.03
CA GLY A 367 -8.41 15.73 0.09
C GLY A 367 -9.89 15.35 0.19
N ALA A 368 -10.57 15.76 1.26
CA ALA A 368 -11.99 15.48 1.43
C ALA A 368 -12.79 16.71 1.90
N VAL A 369 -12.37 17.40 2.97
CA VAL A 369 -13.15 18.53 3.51
C VAL A 369 -13.23 19.70 2.52
N VAL A 370 -12.08 20.13 1.98
CA VAL A 370 -12.03 21.21 0.98
C VAL A 370 -12.85 20.86 -0.27
N PRO A 371 -12.69 19.68 -0.90
CA PRO A 371 -13.50 19.27 -2.04
C PRO A 371 -15.00 19.28 -1.76
N ILE A 372 -15.43 18.80 -0.59
CA ILE A 372 -16.85 18.83 -0.20
C ILE A 372 -17.36 20.28 -0.16
N VAL A 373 -16.65 21.15 0.56
CA VAL A 373 -17.06 22.55 0.73
C VAL A 373 -17.13 23.28 -0.61
N PHE A 374 -16.09 23.17 -1.44
CA PHE A 374 -16.04 23.87 -2.73
C PHE A 374 -17.03 23.29 -3.74
N SER A 375 -17.26 21.97 -3.75
CA SER A 375 -18.29 21.36 -4.61
C SER A 375 -19.69 21.76 -4.18
N LEU A 376 -19.94 21.87 -2.87
CA LEU A 376 -21.21 22.40 -2.36
C LEU A 376 -21.39 23.86 -2.77
N PHE A 377 -20.37 24.70 -2.74
CA PHE A 377 -20.50 26.07 -3.27
C PHE A 377 -20.71 26.09 -4.79
N ALA A 378 -20.02 25.22 -5.54
CA ALA A 378 -20.16 25.13 -6.99
C ALA A 378 -21.59 24.75 -7.42
N LEU A 379 -22.27 23.88 -6.66
CA LEU A 379 -23.67 23.48 -6.89
C LEU A 379 -24.69 24.63 -6.68
N TRP A 380 -24.32 25.70 -5.97
CA TRP A 380 -25.21 26.82 -5.65
C TRP A 380 -24.79 28.12 -6.35
N ALA A 381 -23.63 28.13 -7.00
CA ALA A 381 -23.10 29.30 -7.67
C ALA A 381 -23.54 29.31 -9.14
N ASP A 382 -24.33 30.31 -9.52
CA ASP A 382 -24.70 30.54 -10.93
C ASP A 382 -23.47 30.97 -11.75
N ASP A 383 -22.58 31.79 -11.16
CA ASP A 383 -21.32 32.24 -11.76
C ASP A 383 -20.12 31.67 -10.98
N GLY A 384 -19.11 31.12 -11.69
CA GLY A 384 -17.84 30.69 -11.11
C GLY A 384 -17.82 29.25 -10.56
N SER A 385 -18.86 28.45 -10.83
CA SER A 385 -18.92 27.02 -10.49
C SER A 385 -17.71 26.23 -11.00
N VAL A 386 -17.27 26.49 -12.24
CA VAL A 386 -16.09 25.86 -12.85
C VAL A 386 -14.82 26.13 -12.04
N ALA A 387 -14.58 27.38 -11.63
CA ALA A 387 -13.38 27.73 -10.86
C ALA A 387 -13.36 27.05 -9.49
N LEU A 388 -14.52 26.99 -8.81
CA LEU A 388 -14.68 26.26 -7.55
C LEU A 388 -14.47 24.76 -7.74
N GLY A 389 -14.99 24.19 -8.83
CA GLY A 389 -14.78 22.80 -9.23
C GLY A 389 -13.32 22.43 -9.44
N VAL A 390 -12.56 23.27 -10.15
CA VAL A 390 -11.11 23.09 -10.36
C VAL A 390 -10.36 23.11 -9.03
N ILE A 391 -10.67 24.07 -8.15
CA ILE A 391 -10.05 24.15 -6.82
C ILE A 391 -10.36 22.88 -6.01
N ALA A 392 -11.62 22.42 -6.03
CA ALA A 392 -12.04 21.19 -5.38
C ALA A 392 -11.28 19.97 -5.94
N GLY A 393 -11.14 19.86 -7.26
CA GLY A 393 -10.45 18.76 -7.92
C GLY A 393 -8.96 18.72 -7.60
N ILE A 394 -8.26 19.86 -7.68
CA ILE A 394 -6.83 19.94 -7.35
C ILE A 394 -6.59 19.60 -5.88
N ALA A 395 -7.41 20.15 -4.98
CA ALA A 395 -7.34 19.85 -3.55
C ALA A 395 -7.55 18.35 -3.27
N ALA A 396 -8.55 17.73 -3.91
CA ALA A 396 -8.83 16.30 -3.79
C ALA A 396 -7.61 15.44 -4.12
N LEU A 397 -6.95 15.71 -5.26
CA LEU A 397 -5.79 14.92 -5.72
C LEU A 397 -4.55 15.13 -4.83
N ILE A 398 -4.26 16.37 -4.41
CA ILE A 398 -3.11 16.65 -3.53
C ILE A 398 -3.36 16.03 -2.14
N GLY A 399 -4.54 16.23 -1.56
CA GLY A 399 -4.85 15.67 -0.25
C GLY A 399 -4.90 14.13 -0.23
N MET A 400 -5.36 13.52 -1.33
CA MET A 400 -5.26 12.08 -1.53
C MET A 400 -3.80 11.62 -1.49
N PHE A 401 -2.89 12.26 -2.22
CA PHE A 401 -1.46 11.91 -2.19
C PHE A 401 -0.85 12.00 -0.78
N LEU A 402 -1.19 13.04 -0.02
CA LEU A 402 -0.71 13.24 1.34
C LEU A 402 -1.23 12.14 2.30
N SER A 403 -2.53 11.88 2.28
CA SER A 403 -3.15 10.86 3.14
C SER A 403 -2.69 9.44 2.77
N GLU A 404 -2.45 9.15 1.49
CA GLU A 404 -1.85 7.88 1.05
C GLU A 404 -0.40 7.74 1.46
N THR A 405 0.37 8.82 1.40
CA THR A 405 1.73 8.83 1.92
C THR A 405 1.76 8.54 3.42
N ALA A 406 0.83 9.11 4.18
CA ALA A 406 0.70 8.82 5.61
C ALA A 406 0.38 7.33 5.86
N PHE A 407 -0.61 6.77 5.15
CA PHE A 407 -1.01 5.36 5.30
C PHE A 407 0.10 4.37 4.93
N VAL A 408 0.81 4.60 3.83
CA VAL A 408 1.93 3.74 3.39
C VAL A 408 3.12 3.85 4.35
N ARG A 409 3.40 5.03 4.90
CA ARG A 409 4.49 5.18 5.88
C ARG A 409 4.14 4.57 7.23
N ALA A 410 2.91 4.77 7.69
CA ALA A 410 2.42 4.23 8.96
C ALA A 410 2.46 2.70 8.99
N GLY A 411 2.07 2.02 7.90
CA GLY A 411 2.16 0.55 7.85
C GLY A 411 3.58 0.00 8.04
N GLN A 412 4.60 0.76 7.60
CA GLN A 412 6.02 0.39 7.74
C GLN A 412 6.69 0.94 9.01
N SER A 413 5.98 1.71 9.85
CA SER A 413 6.58 2.34 11.02
C SER A 413 6.79 1.39 12.19
N VAL A 414 6.10 0.25 12.19
CA VAL A 414 6.16 -0.73 13.28
C VAL A 414 7.33 -1.71 13.03
N PRO A 415 8.20 -1.95 14.03
CA PRO A 415 9.31 -2.88 13.88
C PRO A 415 8.82 -4.32 13.76
N LEU A 416 9.53 -5.12 12.96
CA LEU A 416 9.26 -6.56 12.77
C LEU A 416 10.37 -7.46 13.33
N SER A 417 11.56 -6.90 13.55
CA SER A 417 12.71 -7.64 14.07
C SER A 417 13.27 -7.04 15.33
#